data_AF-A0AAW2JTY0-F1
#
_entry.id   AF-A0AAW2JTY0-F1
#
_cell.length_a   1.000
_cell.length_b   1.000
_cell.length_c   1.000
_cell.angle_alpha   90.00
_cell.angle_beta   90.00
_cell.angle_gamma   90.00
#
_symmetry.space_group_name_H-M   'P 1'
#
loop_
_entity.id
_entity.type
_entity.pdbx_description
1 polymer ?
#
loop_
_entity_poly.entity_id
_entity_poly.type
_entity_poly.pdbx_seq_one_letter_code
_entity_poly.pdbx_strand_id
1 'polypeptide(L)' 'SSVKEFVEACKKATGVNIKVDYLDRRPGDYAEVYSDPSKILNELNWKAKYTNLEQSLTVAWRWQKAHRNGYDN' A
#
# COMPACT_ATOMS: atom_id res chain seq x y z
N SER A 1 -2.84 9.18 2.33
CA SER A 1 -2.99 8.64 0.97
C SER A 1 -4.43 8.21 0.79
N SER A 2 -5.05 8.51 -0.34
CA SER A 2 -6.39 7.99 -0.70
C SER A 2 -6.30 6.68 -1.51
N VAL A 3 -7.43 5.99 -1.69
CA VAL A 3 -7.52 4.82 -2.57
C VAL A 3 -7.12 5.16 -4.01
N LYS A 4 -7.48 6.36 -4.49
CA LYS A 4 -7.12 6.82 -5.84
C LYS A 4 -5.60 6.97 -5.99
N GLU A 5 -4.94 7.60 -5.01
CA GLU A 5 -3.48 7.74 -5.00
C GLU A 5 -2.77 6.39 -4.93
N PHE A 6 -3.33 5.45 -4.17
CA PHE A 6 -2.83 4.08 -4.09
C PHE A 6 -2.89 3.37 -5.44
N VAL A 7 -4.01 3.47 -6.16
CA VAL A 7 -4.17 2.89 -7.49
C VAL A 7 -3.18 3.48 -8.50
N GLU A 8 -2.98 4.79 -8.48
CA GLU A 8 -1.99 5.43 -9.36
C GLU A 8 -0.56 5.01 -9.02
N ALA A 9 -0.23 4.86 -7.73
CA ALA A 9 1.06 4.32 -7.30
C ALA A 9 1.24 2.86 -7.74
N CYS A 10 0.18 2.03 -7.72
CA CYS A 10 0.21 0.67 -8.25
C CYS A 10 0.50 0.64 -9.76
N LYS A 11 -0.16 1.49 -10.55
CA LYS A 11 0.10 1.58 -12.00
C LYS A 11 1.56 1.95 -12.28
N LYS A 12 2.12 2.91 -11.54
CA LYS A 12 3.54 3.29 -11.65
C LYS A 12 4.47 2.15 -11.26
N ALA A 13 4.25 1.53 -10.10
CA ALA A 13 5.10 0.45 -9.59
C ALA A 13 5.08 -0.80 -10.47
N THR A 14 3.96 -1.09 -11.11
CA THR A 14 3.80 -2.27 -11.98
C THR A 14 4.17 -2.00 -13.44
N GLY A 15 4.08 -0.74 -13.89
CA GLY A 15 4.16 -0.37 -15.31
C GLY A 15 2.97 -0.87 -16.15
N VAL A 16 1.91 -1.37 -15.51
CA VAL A 16 0.75 -1.97 -16.16
C VAL A 16 -0.43 -1.00 -16.11
N ASN A 17 -1.18 -0.91 -17.21
CA ASN A 17 -2.45 -0.21 -17.20
C ASN A 17 -3.52 -1.07 -16.52
N ILE A 18 -3.76 -0.79 -15.23
CA ILE A 18 -4.75 -1.49 -14.42
C ILE A 18 -6.13 -0.88 -14.68
N LYS A 19 -7.10 -1.71 -15.10
CA LYS A 19 -8.51 -1.31 -15.20
C LYS A 19 -9.08 -1.07 -13.80
N VAL A 20 -9.81 0.03 -13.64
CA VAL A 20 -10.38 0.45 -12.35
C VAL A 20 -11.86 0.74 -12.56
N ASP A 21 -12.71 0.02 -11.83
CA ASP A 21 -14.15 0.24 -11.81
C ASP A 21 -14.54 0.81 -10.43
N TYR A 22 -15.33 1.88 -10.42
CA TYR A 22 -15.80 2.50 -9.18
C TYR A 22 -17.10 1.83 -8.75
N LEU A 23 -17.15 1.37 -7.51
CA LEU A 23 -18.30 0.71 -6.89
C LEU A 23 -18.75 1.51 -5.66
N ASP A 24 -19.93 1.19 -5.15
CA ASP A 24 -20.44 1.77 -3.91
C ASP A 24 -19.50 1.50 -2.73
N ARG A 25 -19.50 2.42 -1.76
CA ARG A 25 -18.70 2.25 -0.54
C ARG A 25 -19.15 1.02 0.21
N ARG A 26 -18.20 0.21 0.68
CA ARG A 26 -18.50 -0.94 1.53
C ARG A 26 -19.09 -0.44 2.85
N PRO A 27 -20.27 -0.94 3.27
CA PRO A 27 -20.85 -0.58 4.55
C PRO A 27 -19.88 -0.85 5.71
N GLY A 28 -19.66 0.15 6.57
CA GLY A 28 -18.77 0.07 7.72
C GLY A 28 -17.36 0.65 7.51
N ASP A 29 -16.97 0.98 6.27
CA ASP A 29 -15.67 1.63 6.03
C ASP A 29 -15.68 3.09 6.49
N TYR A 30 -14.68 3.47 7.30
CA TYR A 30 -14.44 4.87 7.67
C TYR A 30 -13.95 5.68 6.46
N ALA A 31 -14.25 6.97 6.44
CA ALA A 31 -13.81 7.84 5.33
C ALA A 31 -12.28 7.98 5.28
N GLU A 32 -11.62 8.11 6.43
CA GLU A 32 -10.18 8.27 6.56
C GLU A 32 -9.69 7.61 7.87
N VAL A 33 -8.51 6.98 7.81
CA VAL A 33 -7.85 6.40 9.00
C VAL A 33 -6.34 6.49 8.81
N TYR A 34 -5.64 7.00 9.82
CA TYR A 34 -4.18 7.11 9.85
C TYR A 34 -3.67 7.07 11.30
N SER A 35 -2.38 6.80 11.47
CA SER A 35 -1.73 6.70 12.78
C SER A 35 -0.81 7.88 13.05
N ASP A 36 -0.74 8.32 14.30
CA ASP A 36 0.30 9.22 14.79
C ASP A 36 1.44 8.39 15.42
N PRO A 37 2.64 8.31 14.79
CA PRO A 37 3.76 7.53 15.30
C PRO A 37 4.62 8.29 16.33
N SER A 38 4.21 9.48 16.79
CA SER A 38 5.02 10.31 17.69
C SER A 38 5.36 9.58 19.00
N LYS A 39 4.45 8.77 19.53
CA LYS A 39 4.67 8.02 20.77
C LYS A 39 5.82 7.00 20.64
N ILE A 40 5.80 6.18 19.59
CA ILE A 40 6.83 5.14 19.40
C ILE A 40 8.19 5.74 19.05
N LEU A 41 8.20 6.90 18.37
CA LEU A 41 9.42 7.66 18.15
C LEU A 41 10.00 8.16 19.48
N ASN A 42 9.19 8.74 20.35
CA ASN A 42 9.66 9.31 21.62
C ASN A 42 10.11 8.23 22.61
N GLU A 43 9.38 7.11 22.68
CA GLU A 43 9.65 6.07 23.68
C GLU A 43 10.75 5.09 23.26
N LEU A 44 10.83 4.76 21.96
CA LEU A 44 11.72 3.70 21.46
C LEU A 44 12.76 4.21 20.45
N ASN A 45 12.74 5.51 20.12
CA ASN A 45 13.53 6.09 19.02
C ASN A 45 13.34 5.34 17.69
N TRP A 46 12.17 4.71 17.51
CA TRP A 46 11.86 3.92 16.34
C TRP A 46 11.08 4.76 15.33
N LYS A 47 11.46 4.64 14.05
CA LYS A 47 10.77 5.28 12.93
C LYS A 47 10.69 4.33 11.75
N ALA A 48 9.55 4.34 11.06
CA ALA A 48 9.41 3.63 9.79
C ALA A 48 10.45 4.11 8.78
N LYS A 49 11.30 3.20 8.30
CA LYS A 49 12.35 3.51 7.31
C LYS A 49 11.81 3.66 5.89
N TYR A 50 10.76 2.92 5.56
CA TYR A 50 10.14 2.90 4.23
C TYR A 50 8.74 3.51 4.30
N THR A 51 8.66 4.82 4.04
CA THR A 51 7.41 5.59 4.07
C THR A 51 6.90 5.93 2.67
N ASN A 52 7.71 5.68 1.64
CA ASN A 52 7.32 5.92 0.25
C ASN A 52 6.42 4.79 -0.26
N LEU A 53 5.19 5.13 -0.63
CA LEU A 53 4.19 4.17 -1.09
C LEU A 53 4.59 3.43 -2.37
N GLU A 54 5.12 4.15 -3.36
CA GLU A 54 5.53 3.58 -4.66
C GLU A 54 6.69 2.58 -4.49
N GLN A 55 7.65 2.89 -3.62
CA GLN A 55 8.75 1.99 -3.28
C GLN A 55 8.21 0.70 -2.64
N SER A 56 7.33 0.82 -1.65
CA SER A 56 6.71 -0.34 -0.99
C SER A 56 5.94 -1.21 -1.97
N LEU A 57 5.16 -0.61 -2.88
CA LEU A 57 4.43 -1.33 -3.92
C LEU A 57 5.36 -1.99 -4.94
N THR A 58 6.48 -1.36 -5.28
CA THR A 58 7.49 -1.97 -6.17
C THR A 58 8.08 -3.24 -5.55
N VAL A 59 8.39 -3.21 -4.26
CA VAL A 59 8.88 -4.40 -3.53
C VAL A 59 7.82 -5.51 -3.51
N ALA A 60 6.58 -5.16 -3.17
CA ALA A 60 5.47 -6.11 -3.16
C ALA A 60 5.24 -6.73 -4.56
N TRP A 61 5.28 -5.93 -5.61
CA TRP A 61 5.09 -6.39 -6.98
C TRP A 61 6.21 -7.33 -7.45
N ARG A 62 7.47 -7.05 -7.09
CA ARG A 62 8.60 -7.95 -7.38
C ARG A 62 8.37 -9.33 -6.77
N TRP A 63 7.91 -9.39 -5.52
CA TRP A 63 7.60 -10.66 -4.87
C TRP A 63 6.44 -11.38 -5.58
N GLN A 64 5.33 -10.69 -5.84
CA GLN A 64 4.15 -11.26 -6.50
C GLN A 64 4.48 -11.78 -7.91
N LYS A 65 5.36 -11.10 -8.64
CA LYS A 65 5.80 -11.52 -9.98
C LYS A 65 6.65 -12.79 -9.93
N ALA A 66 7.45 -12.97 -8.87
CA ALA A 66 8.24 -14.18 -8.65
C ALA A 66 7.41 -15.35 -8.09
N HIS A 67 6.38 -15.06 -7.30
CA HIS A 67 5.55 -16.03 -6.59
C HIS A 67 4.08 -15.86 -6.98
N ARG A 68 3.75 -16.17 -8.24
CA ARG A 68 2.42 -15.89 -8.78
C ARG A 68 1.29 -16.60 -8.03
N ASN A 69 1.59 -17.76 -7.44
CA ASN A 69 0.65 -18.57 -6.65
C ASN A 69 0.92 -18.48 -5.13
N GLY A 70 1.79 -17.56 -4.69
CA GLY A 70 2.24 -17.50 -3.31
C GLY A 70 3.34 -18.52 -2.99
N TYR A 71 3.35 -19.01 -1.75
CA TYR A 71 4.31 -20.02 -1.31
C TYR A 71 3.86 -21.42 -1.76
N ASP A 72 4.82 -22.27 -2.08
CA ASP A 72 4.57 -23.70 -2.30
C ASP A 72 4.13 -24.35 -0.98
N ASN A 73 3.20 -25.32 -1.05
CA ASN A 73 2.74 -26.10 0.10
C ASN A 73 3.77 -27.16 0.52
#